data_AF-A0A7S4M4P4-F1
#
_entry.id   AF-A0A7S4M4P4-F1
#
_cell.length_a   1.000
_cell.length_b   1.000
_cell.length_c   1.000
_cell.angle_alpha   90.00
_cell.angle_beta   90.00
_cell.angle_gamma   90.00
#
_symmetry.space_group_name_H-M   'P 1'
#
loop_
_entity.id
_entity.type
_entity.pdbx_description
1 polymer ?
#
loop_
_entity_poly.entity_id
_entity_poly.type
_entity_poly.pdbx_seq_one_letter_code
_entity_poly.pdbx_strand_id
1 'polypeptide(L)'
;GGAAAGVAAAFGAPVGGVLFSLEEGASFWNQELTWRTLFCSMISTFTLNFFLSGSVPGGEWGVLSEPGLVSFGSFEDQAQPGYTVIQIPFFLLIGVIGGLLGAIFNYLNMYITLFRRRFFRGIGWRVFMEVLFVTLVTALVS
;
A
#
# COMPACT_ATOMS: atom_id res chain seq x y z
N GLY A 1 -7.05 6.67 -12.73
CA GLY A 1 -7.20 5.43 -13.52
C GLY A 1 -6.30 4.33 -13.00
N GLY A 2 -5.17 4.06 -13.69
CA GLY A 2 -4.32 2.89 -13.40
C GLY A 2 -3.72 2.85 -11.98
N ALA A 3 -3.27 3.98 -11.43
CA ALA A 3 -2.76 4.04 -10.06
C ALA A 3 -3.81 3.59 -9.03
N ALA A 4 -5.06 4.04 -9.18
CA ALA A 4 -6.18 3.62 -8.33
C ALA A 4 -6.44 2.12 -8.41
N ALA A 5 -6.42 1.56 -9.63
CA ALA A 5 -6.62 0.13 -9.86
C ALA A 5 -5.51 -0.73 -9.23
N GLY A 6 -4.26 -0.26 -9.27
CA GLY A 6 -3.14 -0.93 -8.61
C GLY A 6 -3.27 -0.94 -7.08
N VAL A 7 -3.58 0.21 -6.47
CA VAL A 7 -3.82 0.31 -5.02
C VAL A 7 -5.02 -0.55 -4.61
N ALA A 8 -6.08 -0.52 -5.41
CA ALA A 8 -7.25 -1.37 -5.19
C ALA A 8 -6.88 -2.85 -5.22
N ALA A 9 -6.14 -3.31 -6.23
CA ALA A 9 -5.72 -4.71 -6.33
C ALA A 9 -4.78 -5.15 -5.18
N ALA A 10 -3.90 -4.25 -4.72
CA ALA A 10 -2.97 -4.54 -3.63
C ALA A 10 -3.67 -4.74 -2.28
N PHE A 11 -4.65 -3.89 -1.95
CA PHE A 11 -5.29 -3.85 -0.63
C PHE A 11 -6.74 -4.30 -0.60
N GLY A 12 -7.35 -4.58 -1.76
CA GLY A 12 -8.76 -4.90 -1.87
C GLY A 12 -9.71 -3.72 -1.62
N ALA A 13 -9.22 -2.49 -1.72
CA ALA A 13 -9.96 -1.27 -1.38
C ALA A 13 -10.18 -0.37 -2.61
N PRO A 14 -11.17 -0.66 -3.48
CA PRO A 14 -11.38 0.07 -4.73
C PRO A 14 -11.74 1.55 -4.52
N VAL A 15 -12.54 1.86 -3.50
CA VAL A 15 -12.86 3.27 -3.16
C VAL A 15 -11.63 3.99 -2.62
N GLY A 16 -10.82 3.33 -1.78
CA GLY A 16 -9.57 3.89 -1.24
C GLY A 16 -8.56 4.22 -2.33
N GLY A 17 -8.39 3.33 -3.32
CA GLY A 17 -7.53 3.59 -4.48
C GLY A 17 -7.97 4.79 -5.33
N VAL A 18 -9.29 4.98 -5.50
CA VAL A 18 -9.83 6.14 -6.22
C VAL A 18 -9.57 7.42 -5.44
N LEU A 19 -9.87 7.45 -4.15
CA LEU A 19 -9.62 8.60 -3.28
C LEU A 19 -8.15 8.99 -3.27
N PHE A 20 -7.25 8.01 -3.13
CA PHE A 20 -5.81 8.23 -3.24
C PHE A 20 -5.42 8.87 -4.56
N SER A 21 -5.97 8.38 -5.68
CA SER A 21 -5.66 8.95 -7.00
C SER A 21 -6.20 10.36 -7.21
N LEU A 22 -7.27 10.74 -6.50
CA LEU A 22 -7.84 12.07 -6.54
C LEU A 22 -7.05 13.03 -5.64
N GLU A 23 -6.65 12.59 -4.45
CA GLU A 23 -5.82 13.35 -3.51
C GLU A 23 -4.45 13.71 -4.11
N GLU A 24 -3.77 12.75 -4.73
CA GLU A 24 -2.42 12.93 -5.29
C GLU A 24 -2.42 13.50 -6.71
N GLY A 25 -3.47 13.26 -7.49
CA GLY A 25 -3.43 13.38 -8.95
C GLY A 25 -4.46 14.31 -9.59
N ALA A 26 -5.49 14.77 -8.87
CA ALA A 26 -6.57 15.55 -9.46
C ALA A 26 -6.56 17.00 -8.96
N SER A 27 -6.14 17.94 -9.82
CA SER A 27 -6.28 19.39 -9.54
C SER A 27 -7.72 19.87 -9.67
N PHE A 28 -8.57 19.14 -10.40
CA PHE A 28 -9.99 19.45 -10.59
C PHE A 28 -10.84 18.19 -10.45
N TRP A 29 -11.98 18.33 -9.79
CA TRP A 29 -12.93 17.23 -9.62
C TRP A 29 -13.74 17.03 -10.91
N ASN A 30 -13.57 15.87 -11.55
CA ASN A 30 -14.38 15.44 -12.68
C ASN A 30 -15.18 14.19 -12.29
N GLN A 31 -16.51 14.32 -12.24
CA GLN A 31 -17.41 13.24 -11.83
C GLN A 31 -17.35 12.04 -12.77
N GLU A 32 -17.29 12.28 -14.08
CA GLU A 32 -17.23 11.20 -15.08
C GLU A 32 -15.92 10.42 -14.96
N LEU A 33 -14.80 11.11 -14.80
CA LEU A 33 -13.48 10.50 -14.63
C LEU A 33 -13.40 9.67 -13.34
N THR A 34 -14.05 10.14 -12.27
CA THR A 34 -14.11 9.46 -10.98
C THR A 34 -14.87 8.13 -11.11
N TRP A 35 -16.04 8.15 -11.75
CA TRP A 35 -16.82 6.93 -12.03
C TRP A 35 -16.05 5.91 -12.87
N ARG A 36 -15.36 6.36 -13.93
CA ARG A 36 -14.55 5.48 -14.78
C ARG A 36 -13.37 4.88 -14.00
N THR A 37 -12.75 5.66 -13.11
CA THR A 37 -11.64 5.20 -12.27
C THR A 37 -12.10 4.21 -11.20
N LEU A 38 -13.29 4.42 -10.62
CA LEU A 38 -13.91 3.49 -9.69
C LEU A 38 -14.22 2.16 -10.35
N PHE A 39 -14.86 2.18 -11.52
CA PHE A 39 -15.18 0.97 -12.27
C PHE A 39 -13.92 0.18 -12.66
N CYS A 40 -12.87 0.87 -13.11
CA CYS A 40 -11.58 0.26 -13.39
C CYS A 40 -10.96 -0.40 -12.14
N SER A 41 -11.07 0.26 -10.98
CA SER A 41 -10.53 -0.26 -9.71
C SER A 41 -11.30 -1.50 -9.22
N MET A 42 -12.63 -1.50 -9.35
CA MET A 42 -13.48 -2.64 -9.03
C MET A 42 -13.20 -3.86 -9.91
N ILE A 43 -13.03 -3.66 -11.22
CA ILE A 43 -12.65 -4.73 -12.15
C ILE A 43 -11.28 -5.30 -11.75
N SER A 44 -10.30 -4.43 -11.46
CA SER A 44 -8.95 -4.87 -11.08
C SER A 44 -8.97 -5.75 -9.82
N THR A 45 -9.71 -5.36 -8.79
CA THR A 45 -9.86 -6.17 -7.57
C THR A 45 -10.56 -7.50 -7.85
N PHE A 46 -11.63 -7.47 -8.65
CA PHE A 46 -12.37 -8.68 -9.01
C PHE A 46 -11.51 -9.65 -9.82
N THR A 47 -10.79 -9.16 -10.82
CA THR A 47 -9.89 -9.97 -11.65
C THR A 47 -8.79 -10.59 -10.79
N LEU A 48 -8.16 -9.82 -9.90
CA LEU A 48 -7.14 -10.35 -8.99
C LEU A 48 -7.71 -11.44 -8.08
N ASN A 49 -8.85 -11.20 -7.44
CA ASN A 49 -9.53 -12.18 -6.59
C ASN A 49 -9.83 -13.47 -7.35
N PHE A 50 -10.36 -13.36 -8.57
CA PHE A 50 -10.71 -14.51 -9.40
C PHE A 50 -9.49 -15.38 -9.75
N PHE A 51 -8.39 -14.76 -10.17
CA PHE A 51 -7.15 -15.49 -10.49
C PHE A 51 -6.46 -16.05 -9.26
N LEU A 52 -6.49 -15.33 -8.13
CA LEU A 52 -5.90 -15.80 -6.89
C LEU A 52 -6.66 -17.03 -6.35
N SER A 53 -7.99 -16.99 -6.38
CA SER A 53 -8.87 -18.10 -6.00
C SER A 53 -8.60 -19.38 -6.80
N GLY A 54 -8.30 -19.28 -8.10
CA GLY A 54 -8.03 -20.43 -8.97
C GLY A 54 -6.57 -20.91 -9.00
N SER A 55 -5.61 -20.08 -8.58
CA SER A 55 -4.17 -20.40 -8.66
C SER A 55 -3.60 -21.03 -7.39
N VAL A 56 -4.32 -20.98 -6.27
CA VAL A 56 -3.91 -21.61 -5.00
C VAL A 56 -4.12 -23.13 -5.09
N PRO A 57 -3.13 -23.97 -4.68
CA PRO A 57 -3.29 -25.42 -4.67
C PRO A 57 -4.45 -25.84 -3.75
N GLY A 58 -5.52 -26.39 -4.33
CA GLY A 58 -6.74 -26.77 -3.61
C GLY A 58 -7.82 -25.69 -3.54
N GLY A 59 -7.66 -24.55 -4.21
CA GLY A 59 -8.66 -23.50 -4.32
C GLY A 59 -9.77 -23.85 -5.32
N GLU A 60 -11.02 -23.59 -4.94
CA GLU A 60 -12.15 -23.61 -5.86
C GLU A 60 -12.23 -22.26 -6.60
N TRP A 61 -12.39 -22.31 -7.92
CA TRP A 61 -12.56 -21.11 -8.74
C TRP A 61 -13.86 -20.40 -8.34
N GLY A 62 -13.75 -19.13 -7.93
CA GLY A 62 -14.91 -18.29 -7.58
C GLY A 62 -15.12 -18.07 -6.09
N VAL A 63 -14.21 -18.56 -5.23
CA VAL A 63 -14.19 -18.21 -3.80
C VAL A 63 -13.52 -16.85 -3.64
N LEU A 64 -14.34 -15.79 -3.61
CA LEU A 64 -13.93 -14.38 -3.51
C LEU A 64 -13.59 -13.97 -2.06
N SER A 65 -12.83 -14.79 -1.35
CA SER A 65 -12.53 -14.57 0.07
C SER A 65 -11.31 -13.69 0.33
N GLU A 66 -10.51 -13.41 -0.70
CA GLU A 66 -9.22 -12.72 -0.57
C GLU A 66 -9.26 -11.32 -1.22
N PRO A 67 -9.75 -10.30 -0.51
CA PRO A 67 -10.12 -9.02 -1.11
C PRO A 67 -8.96 -8.32 -1.87
N GLY A 68 -7.69 -8.57 -1.52
CA GLY A 68 -6.52 -8.05 -2.22
C GLY A 68 -5.27 -8.91 -1.97
N LEU A 69 -4.10 -8.45 -2.45
CA LEU A 69 -2.83 -9.18 -2.26
C LEU A 69 -2.38 -9.27 -0.79
N VAL A 70 -2.86 -8.35 0.06
CA VAL A 70 -2.70 -8.37 1.50
C VAL A 70 -4.09 -8.36 2.15
N SER A 71 -4.47 -9.46 2.80
CA SER A 71 -5.67 -9.51 3.64
C SER A 71 -5.32 -9.34 5.11
N PHE A 72 -6.06 -8.45 5.77
CA PHE A 72 -5.96 -8.20 7.20
C PHE A 72 -6.89 -9.10 8.03
N GLY A 73 -7.67 -9.97 7.38
CA GLY A 73 -8.64 -10.85 8.03
C GLY A 73 -9.91 -10.13 8.49
N SER A 74 -10.77 -10.85 9.21
CA SER A 74 -11.98 -10.33 9.83
C SER A 74 -11.70 -9.85 11.25
N PHE A 75 -11.98 -8.58 11.53
CA PHE A 75 -11.89 -8.01 12.88
C PHE A 75 -13.22 -8.09 13.66
N GLU A 76 -14.12 -8.97 13.22
CA GLU A 76 -15.48 -9.10 13.72
C GLU A 76 -15.55 -10.10 14.89
N ASP A 77 -14.73 -9.87 15.92
CA ASP A 77 -14.88 -10.59 17.19
C ASP A 77 -16.11 -10.02 17.92
N GLN A 78 -17.25 -10.72 17.80
CA GLN A 78 -18.52 -10.41 18.47
C GLN A 78 -18.43 -10.32 20.01
N ALA A 79 -17.28 -10.67 20.60
CA ALA A 79 -17.08 -10.74 22.04
C ALA A 79 -16.47 -9.47 22.68
N GLN A 80 -15.99 -8.49 21.91
CA GLN A 80 -15.38 -7.27 22.46
C GLN A 80 -16.27 -6.05 22.17
N PRO A 81 -16.63 -5.25 23.21
CA PRO A 81 -17.33 -4.00 22.98
C PRO A 81 -16.46 -3.09 22.09
N GLY A 82 -17.11 -2.40 21.13
CA GLY A 82 -16.44 -1.44 20.25
C GLY A 82 -15.69 -0.34 21.03
N TYR A 83 -14.85 0.42 20.30
CA TYR A 83 -13.99 1.42 20.90
C TYR A 83 -14.77 2.45 21.75
N THR A 84 -14.26 2.75 22.94
CA THR A 84 -14.86 3.72 23.85
C THR A 84 -14.23 5.10 23.66
N VAL A 85 -14.97 6.17 23.99
CA VAL A 85 -14.50 7.56 23.82
C VAL A 85 -13.20 7.84 24.59
N ILE A 86 -12.95 7.12 25.68
CA ILE A 86 -11.73 7.24 26.50
C ILE A 86 -10.48 6.79 25.73
N GLN A 87 -10.61 5.96 24.69
CA GLN A 87 -9.48 5.46 23.90
C GLN A 87 -9.05 6.43 22.80
N ILE A 88 -9.91 7.37 22.39
CA ILE A 88 -9.62 8.38 21.37
C ILE A 88 -8.33 9.18 21.63
N PRO A 89 -8.05 9.72 22.84
CA PRO A 89 -6.80 10.43 23.10
C PRO A 89 -5.56 9.55 22.93
N PHE A 90 -5.64 8.24 23.23
CA PHE A 90 -4.53 7.32 23.01
C PHE A 90 -4.28 7.06 21.52
N PHE A 91 -5.33 6.94 20.71
CA PHE A 91 -5.18 6.84 19.25
C PHE A 91 -4.56 8.09 18.64
N LEU A 92 -4.92 9.27 19.15
CA LEU A 92 -4.31 10.52 18.73
C LEU A 92 -2.80 10.56 19.09
N LEU A 93 -2.43 10.12 20.28
CA LEU A 93 -1.02 10.04 20.70
C LEU A 93 -0.22 9.11 19.78
N ILE A 94 -0.75 7.92 19.47
CA ILE A 94 -0.12 6.98 18.53
C ILE A 94 0.02 7.62 17.14
N GLY A 95 -1.01 8.35 16.68
CA GLY A 95 -0.96 9.10 15.43
C GLY A 95 0.14 10.16 15.40
N VAL A 96 0.32 10.93 16.49
CA VAL A 96 1.39 11.93 16.62
C VAL A 96 2.77 11.27 16.59
N ILE A 97 2.96 10.19 17.35
CA ILE A 97 4.22 9.45 17.38
C ILE A 97 4.53 8.87 15.99
N GLY A 98 3.54 8.25 15.35
CA GLY A 98 3.66 7.72 13.99
C GLY A 98 4.00 8.80 12.96
N GLY A 99 3.37 9.98 13.07
CA GLY A 99 3.65 11.12 12.20
C GLY A 99 5.08 11.67 12.37
N LEU A 100 5.56 11.78 13.62
CA LEU A 100 6.94 12.20 13.90
C LEU A 100 7.96 11.18 13.37
N LEU A 101 7.73 9.89 13.60
CA LEU A 101 8.59 8.83 13.06
C LEU A 101 8.59 8.83 11.53
N GLY A 102 7.44 9.04 10.90
CA GLY A 102 7.32 9.17 9.44
C GLY A 102 8.10 10.37 8.89
N ALA A 103 8.04 11.52 9.58
CA ALA A 103 8.81 12.71 9.20
C ALA A 103 10.32 12.48 9.31
N ILE A 104 10.78 11.83 10.38
CA ILE A 104 12.19 11.44 10.56
C ILE A 104 12.62 10.46 9.45
N PHE A 105 11.78 9.45 9.14
CA PHE A 105 12.04 8.50 8.07
C PHE A 105 12.19 9.21 6.71
N ASN A 106 11.30 10.16 6.39
CA ASN A 106 11.39 10.91 5.14
C ASN A 106 12.67 11.78 5.09
N TYR A 107 13.02 12.43 6.19
CA TYR A 107 14.26 13.21 6.29
C TYR A 107 15.51 12.34 6.06
N LEU A 108 15.58 11.18 6.70
CA LEU A 108 16.68 10.22 6.50
C LEU A 108 16.72 9.71 5.06
N ASN A 109 15.57 9.33 4.49
CA ASN A 109 15.52 8.86 3.11
C ASN A 109 15.93 9.94 2.11
N MET A 110 15.56 11.20 2.36
CA MET A 110 16.03 12.35 1.59
C MET A 110 17.55 12.51 1.68
N TYR A 111 18.13 12.44 2.88
CA TYR A 111 19.57 12.52 3.08
C TYR A 111 20.31 11.41 2.33
N ILE A 112 19.85 10.16 2.45
CA ILE A 112 20.41 9.01 1.72
C ILE A 112 20.27 9.19 0.21
N THR A 113 19.14 9.70 -0.27
CA THR A 113 18.90 9.95 -1.70
C THR A 113 19.84 11.03 -2.24
N LEU A 114 20.09 12.10 -1.46
CA LEU A 114 21.05 13.14 -1.84
C LEU A 114 22.48 12.61 -1.85
N PHE A 115 22.86 11.79 -0.86
CA PHE A 115 24.15 11.10 -0.83
C PHE A 115 24.33 10.20 -2.05
N ARG A 116 23.32 9.36 -2.36
CA ARG A 116 23.29 8.51 -3.56
C ARG A 116 23.44 9.31 -4.85
N ARG A 117 22.71 10.42 -4.98
CA ARG A 117 22.81 11.31 -6.16
C ARG A 117 24.17 11.98 -6.30
N ARG A 118 24.92 12.18 -5.21
CA ARG A 118 26.25 12.80 -5.26
C ARG A 118 27.35 11.79 -5.59
N PHE A 119 27.29 10.56 -5.06
CA PHE A 119 28.37 9.58 -5.19
C PHE A 119 28.16 8.51 -6.28
N PHE A 120 26.91 8.18 -6.63
CA PHE A 120 26.58 6.99 -7.43
C PHE A 120 25.88 7.27 -8.76
N ARG A 121 25.70 8.56 -9.12
CA ARG A 121 25.01 8.94 -10.36
C ARG A 121 25.89 8.66 -11.59
N GLY A 122 25.40 7.82 -12.50
CA GLY A 122 25.97 7.66 -13.85
C GLY A 122 26.63 6.32 -14.17
N ILE A 123 26.84 5.41 -13.20
CA ILE A 123 27.44 4.09 -13.45
C ILE A 123 26.50 2.97 -12.96
N GLY A 124 25.84 2.28 -13.88
CA GLY A 124 24.89 1.19 -13.57
C GLY A 124 25.48 0.07 -12.70
N TRP A 125 26.76 -0.26 -12.89
CA TRP A 125 27.45 -1.29 -12.09
C TRP A 125 27.56 -0.93 -10.60
N ARG A 126 27.69 0.36 -10.26
CA ARG A 126 27.76 0.79 -8.85
C ARG A 126 26.41 0.66 -8.15
N VAL A 127 25.32 0.95 -8.87
CA VAL A 127 23.96 0.75 -8.35
C VAL A 127 23.68 -0.74 -8.13
N PHE A 128 24.12 -1.61 -9.05
CA PHE A 128 23.99 -3.06 -8.88
C PHE A 128 24.75 -3.57 -7.64
N MET A 129 26.01 -3.16 -7.46
CA MET A 129 26.82 -3.53 -6.30
C MET A 129 26.22 -3.02 -4.98
N GLU A 130 25.65 -1.81 -4.97
CA GLU A 130 24.96 -1.27 -3.81
C GLU A 130 23.74 -2.12 -3.43
N VAL A 131 22.88 -2.45 -4.39
CA VAL A 131 21.71 -3.30 -4.15
C VAL A 131 22.13 -4.69 -3.66
N LEU A 132 23.14 -5.31 -4.28
CA LEU A 132 23.68 -6.61 -3.87
C LEU A 132 24.22 -6.58 -2.43
N PHE A 133 24.92 -5.51 -2.06
CA PHE A 133 25.43 -5.35 -0.70
C PHE A 133 24.30 -5.19 0.32
N VAL A 134 23.30 -4.35 0.02
CA VAL A 134 22.14 -4.13 0.90
C VAL A 134 21.34 -5.41 1.08
N THR A 135 21.07 -6.17 0.01
CA THR A 135 20.33 -7.43 0.11
C THR A 135 21.11 -8.47 0.91
N LEU A 136 22.43 -8.57 0.72
CA LEU A 136 23.28 -9.49 1.47
C LEU A 136 23.32 -9.13 2.97
N VAL A 137 23.47 -7.85 3.31
CA VAL A 137 23.42 -7.41 4.71
C VAL A 137 22.04 -7.68 5.32
N THR A 138 20.96 -7.41 4.57
CA THR A 138 19.60 -7.68 5.05
C THR A 138 19.40 -9.17 5.30
N ALA A 139 19.86 -10.03 4.38
CA ALA A 139 19.77 -11.48 4.49
C ALA A 139 20.62 -12.06 5.64
N LEU A 140 21.70 -11.38 6.05
CA LEU A 140 22.50 -11.77 7.21
C LEU A 140 21.87 -11.36 8.55
N VAL A 141 21.07 -10.29 8.55
CA VAL A 141 20.41 -9.76 9.75
C VAL A 141 19.07 -10.46 10.00
N SER A 142 18.37 -10.88 8.95
CA SER A 142 17.11 -11.64 9.01
C SER A 142 17.31 -13.09 9.41
#